data_AF-A0A1Y5K2I9-F1
#
_entry.id   AF-A0A1Y5K2I9-F1
#
_cell.length_a   1.000
_cell.length_b   1.000
_cell.length_c   1.000
_cell.angle_alpha   90.00
_cell.angle_beta   90.00
_cell.angle_gamma   90.00
#
_symmetry.space_group_name_H-M   'P 1'
#
loop_
_entity.id
_entity.type
_entity.pdbx_description
1 polymer ?
#
loop_
_entity_poly.entity_id
_entity_poly.type
_entity_poly.pdbx_seq_one_letter_code
_entity_poly.pdbx_strand_id
1 'polypeptide(L)'
;MRFPFPRWNQVTPVKVYQTELGRTGQMETLLHDGKCFYDERSRQVMTAERQLVLLSGLIVIEGDIAPEKQTFEGYVMICGERKVIYRIKRPRNPDGTVFSTELELS
;
A
#
# COMPACT_ATOMS: atom_id res chain seq x y z
N MET A 1 -8.72 -5.09 22.17
CA MET A 1 -7.27 -5.27 22.44
C MET A 1 -6.52 -4.87 21.19
N ARG A 2 -5.45 -4.09 21.31
CA ARG A 2 -4.63 -3.61 20.20
C ARG A 2 -3.28 -4.30 20.24
N PHE A 3 -2.84 -4.87 19.12
CA PHE A 3 -1.52 -5.46 19.03
C PHE A 3 -0.46 -4.37 18.81
N PRO A 4 0.74 -4.52 19.39
CA PRO A 4 1.84 -3.59 19.12
C PRO A 4 2.28 -3.73 17.66
N PHE A 5 2.47 -2.60 16.98
CA PHE A 5 3.00 -2.58 15.62
C PHE A 5 4.54 -2.59 15.64
N PRO A 6 5.21 -3.41 14.82
CA PRO A 6 6.67 -3.55 14.84
C PRO A 6 7.40 -2.38 14.17
N ARG A 7 7.43 -1.20 14.80
CA ARG A 7 8.06 0.02 14.23
C ARG A 7 9.55 -0.11 13.89
N TRP A 8 10.26 -1.02 14.55
CA TRP A 8 11.69 -1.26 14.36
C TRP A 8 12.08 -1.69 12.94
N ASN A 9 11.13 -2.20 12.15
CA ASN A 9 11.36 -2.61 10.76
C ASN A 9 10.88 -1.57 9.71
N GLN A 10 10.38 -0.41 10.15
CA GLN A 10 9.93 0.69 9.28
C GLN A 10 11.13 1.57 8.91
N VAL A 11 12.02 1.04 8.07
CA VAL A 11 13.31 1.68 7.77
C VAL A 11 13.35 2.33 6.38
N THR A 12 12.48 1.90 5.46
CA THR A 12 12.54 2.31 4.06
C THR A 12 11.66 3.53 3.80
N PRO A 13 12.19 4.65 3.28
CA PRO A 13 11.37 5.80 2.91
C PRO A 13 10.41 5.45 1.77
N VAL A 14 9.16 5.89 1.88
CA VAL A 14 8.12 5.71 0.87
C VAL A 14 7.24 6.94 0.76
N LYS A 15 6.80 7.23 -0.46
CA LYS A 15 5.69 8.15 -0.71
C LYS A 15 4.56 7.42 -1.42
N VAL A 16 3.34 7.55 -0.90
CA VAL A 16 2.16 6.91 -1.46
C VAL A 16 1.29 7.97 -2.10
N TYR A 17 0.95 7.78 -3.37
CA TYR A 17 0.10 8.67 -4.14
C TYR A 17 -1.18 7.94 -4.54
N GLN A 18 -2.29 8.62 -4.37
CA GLN A 18 -3.57 8.23 -4.95
C GLN A 18 -3.75 8.92 -6.29
N THR A 19 -4.26 8.20 -7.27
CA THR A 19 -4.65 8.71 -8.57
C THR A 19 -6.17 8.73 -8.67
N GLU A 20 -6.74 9.87 -9.03
CA GLU A 20 -8.18 10.04 -9.26
C GLU A 20 -8.42 10.56 -10.67
N LEU A 21 -9.40 9.96 -11.35
CA LEU A 21 -9.82 10.44 -12.66
C LEU A 21 -10.82 11.60 -12.47
N GLY A 22 -10.32 12.82 -12.58
CA GLY A 22 -11.12 14.04 -12.53
C GLY A 22 -11.68 14.43 -13.90
N ARG A 23 -12.57 15.43 -13.91
CA ARG A 23 -13.20 15.96 -15.12
C ARG A 23 -12.20 16.59 -16.10
N THR A 24 -11.03 17.00 -15.61
CA THR A 24 -9.98 17.72 -16.36
C THR A 24 -8.68 16.91 -16.53
N GLY A 25 -8.64 15.66 -16.07
CA GLY A 25 -7.46 14.80 -16.16
C GLY A 25 -7.22 13.95 -14.92
N GLN A 26 -6.08 13.27 -14.88
CA GLN A 26 -5.64 12.51 -13.70
C GLN A 26 -5.09 13.47 -12.64
N MET A 27 -5.65 13.41 -11.43
CA MET A 27 -5.13 14.14 -10.27
C MET A 27 -4.38 13.15 -9.37
N GLU A 28 -3.16 13.51 -9.00
CA GLU A 28 -2.33 12.74 -8.08
C GLU A 28 -2.29 13.43 -6.72
N THR A 29 -2.74 12.74 -5.66
CA THR A 29 -2.78 13.25 -4.29
C THR A 29 -1.81 12.45 -3.43
N LEU A 30 -0.91 13.14 -2.72
CA LEU A 30 -0.02 12.49 -1.76
C LEU A 30 -0.81 12.07 -0.52
N LEU A 31 -0.88 10.77 -0.25
CA LEU A 31 -1.56 10.21 0.92
C LEU A 31 -0.62 10.00 2.10
N HIS A 32 0.63 9.65 1.82
CA HIS A 32 1.61 9.35 2.86
C HIS A 32 3.03 9.71 2.42
N ASP A 33 3.81 10.31 3.31
CA ASP A 33 5.24 10.55 3.17
C ASP A 33 5.90 10.15 4.49
N GLY A 34 6.66 9.06 4.47
CA GLY A 34 7.17 8.45 5.70
C GLY A 34 8.05 7.23 5.46
N LYS A 35 8.16 6.40 6.49
CA LYS A 35 8.88 5.13 6.40
C LYS A 35 7.90 3.96 6.40
N CYS A 36 8.28 2.90 5.70
CA CYS A 36 7.57 1.64 5.66
C CYS A 36 8.51 0.46 5.90
N PHE A 37 7.89 -0.69 6.17
CA PHE A 37 8.51 -1.98 5.93
C PHE A 37 8.34 -2.33 4.46
N TYR A 38 9.41 -2.74 3.79
CA TYR A 38 9.40 -3.12 2.39
C TYR A 38 9.95 -4.53 2.22
N ASP A 39 9.13 -5.44 1.68
CA ASP A 39 9.52 -6.78 1.25
C ASP A 39 9.63 -6.77 -0.28
N GLU A 40 10.88 -6.77 -0.77
CA GLU A 40 11.25 -6.77 -2.19
C GLU A 40 10.97 -8.10 -2.90
N ARG A 41 10.49 -9.12 -2.17
CA ARG A 41 10.29 -10.44 -2.73
C ARG A 41 9.16 -10.44 -3.74
N SER A 42 9.50 -10.69 -5.00
CA SER A 42 8.52 -10.91 -6.06
C SER A 42 7.72 -12.19 -5.84
N ARG A 43 6.42 -12.17 -6.14
CA ARG A 43 5.53 -13.34 -6.02
C ARG A 43 4.60 -13.40 -7.22
N GLN A 44 4.38 -14.60 -7.78
CA GLN A 44 3.34 -14.79 -8.77
C GLN A 44 2.03 -15.16 -8.09
N VAL A 45 0.95 -14.50 -8.49
CA VAL A 45 -0.40 -14.73 -7.96
C VAL A 45 -1.32 -15.00 -9.13
N MET A 46 -2.13 -16.06 -8.99
CA MET A 46 -3.19 -16.37 -9.95
C MET A 46 -4.44 -15.56 -9.57
N THR A 47 -4.94 -14.76 -10.49
CA THR A 47 -6.14 -13.95 -10.29
C THR A 47 -7.41 -14.78 -10.42
N ALA A 48 -8.55 -14.21 -10.05
CA ALA A 48 -9.85 -14.87 -10.21
C ALA A 48 -10.15 -15.19 -11.69
N GLU A 49 -9.60 -14.39 -12.60
CA GLU A 49 -9.70 -14.52 -14.06
C GLU A 49 -8.72 -15.55 -14.64
N ARG A 50 -8.05 -16.34 -13.78
CA ARG A 50 -7.04 -17.34 -14.16
C ARG A 50 -5.82 -16.75 -14.88
N GLN A 51 -5.51 -15.49 -14.64
CA GLN A 51 -4.29 -14.86 -15.16
C GLN A 51 -3.18 -14.93 -14.10
N LEU A 52 -1.94 -15.16 -14.54
CA LEU A 52 -0.77 -15.08 -13.66
C LEU A 52 -0.26 -13.63 -13.67
N VAL A 53 -0.29 -12.99 -12.52
CA VAL A 53 0.25 -11.64 -12.31
C VAL A 53 1.51 -11.75 -11.44
N LEU A 54 2.57 -11.07 -11.87
CA LEU A 54 3.78 -10.92 -11.07
C LEU A 54 3.64 -9.69 -10.19
N LEU A 55 3.74 -9.88 -8.88
CA LEU A 55 3.86 -8.82 -7.90
C LEU A 55 5.34 -8.57 -7.62
N SER A 56 5.75 -7.29 -7.63
CA SER A 56 7.12 -6.84 -7.45
C SER A 56 7.51 -6.56 -5.99
N GLY A 57 6.57 -6.58 -5.06
CA GLY A 57 6.85 -6.48 -3.63
C GLY A 57 5.63 -6.17 -2.76
N LEU A 58 5.88 -6.01 -1.46
CA LEU A 58 4.89 -5.66 -0.45
C LEU A 58 5.40 -4.52 0.43
N ILE A 59 4.58 -3.49 0.60
CA ILE A 59 4.81 -2.40 1.54
C ILE A 59 3.83 -2.53 2.71
N VAL A 60 4.31 -2.33 3.93
CA VAL A 60 3.47 -2.29 5.13
C VAL A 60 3.74 -1.02 5.90
N ILE A 61 2.70 -0.22 6.12
CA ILE A 61 2.71 1.04 6.86
C ILE A 61 1.81 0.91 8.09
N GLU A 62 2.23 1.48 9.22
CA GLU A 62 1.42 1.48 10.44
C GLU A 62 0.12 2.29 10.27
N GLY A 63 -1.01 1.73 10.70
CA GLY A 63 -2.30 2.42 10.71
C GLY A 63 -2.96 2.55 9.34
N ASP A 64 -3.93 3.47 9.24
CA ASP A 64 -4.66 3.75 8.00
C ASP A 64 -4.10 5.00 7.32
N ILE A 65 -3.55 4.82 6.12
CA ILE A 65 -3.02 5.94 5.29
C ILE A 65 -4.10 6.62 4.45
N ALA A 66 -5.30 6.06 4.37
CA ALA A 66 -6.40 6.57 3.56
C ALA A 66 -7.75 6.37 4.27
N PRO A 67 -7.97 7.04 5.42
CA PRO A 67 -9.16 6.85 6.25
C PRO A 67 -10.47 7.20 5.54
N GLU A 68 -10.44 8.12 4.57
CA GLU A 68 -11.63 8.59 3.86
C GLU A 68 -12.10 7.63 2.75
N LYS A 69 -11.24 6.72 2.28
CA LYS A 69 -11.53 5.83 1.15
C LYS A 69 -11.10 4.40 1.47
N GLN A 70 -12.02 3.43 1.40
CA GLN A 70 -11.69 2.01 1.67
C GLN A 70 -10.69 1.43 0.66
N THR A 71 -10.76 1.85 -0.60
CA THR A 71 -9.85 1.44 -1.68
C THR A 71 -9.51 2.66 -2.53
N PHE A 72 -8.31 2.69 -3.12
CA PHE A 72 -7.93 3.69 -4.10
C PHE A 72 -6.97 3.10 -5.13
N GLU A 73 -6.95 3.68 -6.31
CA GLU A 73 -5.93 3.42 -7.32
C GLU A 73 -4.78 4.42 -7.13
N GLY A 74 -3.56 4.00 -7.43
CA GLY A 74 -2.40 4.86 -7.20
C GLY A 74 -1.08 4.14 -7.38
N TYR A 75 -0.02 4.80 -6.91
CA TYR A 75 1.34 4.31 -7.00
C TYR A 75 2.15 4.70 -5.78
N VAL A 76 3.27 4.02 -5.60
CA VAL A 76 4.25 4.34 -4.56
C VAL A 76 5.57 4.75 -5.21
N MET A 77 6.26 5.69 -4.58
CA MET A 77 7.66 5.98 -4.84
C MET A 77 8.48 5.33 -3.72
N ILE A 78 9.25 4.31 -4.05
CA ILE A 78 10.09 3.58 -3.09
C ILE A 78 11.44 3.25 -3.71
N CYS A 79 12.52 3.45 -2.96
CA CYS A 79 13.90 3.24 -3.44
C CYS A 79 14.24 3.96 -4.77
N GLY A 80 13.56 5.06 -5.08
CA GLY A 80 13.72 5.80 -6.34
C GLY A 80 12.91 5.25 -7.53
N GLU A 81 12.15 4.17 -7.32
CA GLU A 81 11.29 3.57 -8.34
C GLU A 81 9.82 3.92 -8.12
N ARG A 82 9.10 4.13 -9.23
CA ARG A 82 7.63 4.21 -9.24
C ARG A 82 7.08 2.80 -9.41
N LYS A 83 6.31 2.32 -8.43
CA LYS A 83 5.61 1.03 -8.50
C LYS A 83 4.10 1.23 -8.36
N VAL A 84 3.33 0.53 -9.19
CA VAL A 84 1.86 0.66 -9.19
C VAL A 84 1.28 -0.19 -8.07
N ILE A 85 0.26 0.33 -7.38
CA ILE A 85 -0.44 -0.41 -6.34
C ILE A 85 -1.40 -1.39 -7.02
N TYR A 86 -1.15 -2.68 -6.83
CA TYR A 86 -2.00 -3.74 -7.34
C TYR A 86 -3.17 -4.03 -6.39
N ARG A 87 -2.89 -4.12 -5.09
CA ARG A 87 -3.92 -4.40 -4.08
C ARG A 87 -3.59 -3.74 -2.75
N ILE A 88 -4.65 -3.32 -2.06
CA ILE A 88 -4.59 -2.72 -0.73
C ILE A 88 -5.28 -3.64 0.27
N LYS A 89 -4.65 -3.88 1.42
CA LYS A 89 -5.28 -4.54 2.57
C LYS A 89 -5.14 -3.68 3.82
N ARG A 90 -6.16 -3.73 4.67
CA ARG A 90 -6.19 -3.04 5.96
C ARG A 90 -6.58 -4.01 7.06
N PRO A 91 -5.66 -4.88 7.50
CA PRO A 91 -5.94 -5.76 8.64
C PRO A 91 -6.37 -4.91 9.84
N ARG A 92 -7.42 -5.37 10.52
CA ARG A 92 -7.96 -4.69 11.70
C ARG A 92 -7.52 -5.41 12.95
N ASN A 93 -7.29 -4.64 14.00
CA ASN A 93 -7.16 -5.14 15.35
C ASN A 93 -8.50 -5.74 15.83
N PRO A 94 -8.47 -6.59 16.87
CA PRO A 94 -9.68 -7.10 17.52
C PRO A 94 -10.64 -6.02 18.04
N ASP A 95 -10.16 -4.79 18.30
CA ASP A 95 -10.99 -3.65 18.68
C ASP A 95 -11.59 -2.87 17.50
N GLY A 96 -11.36 -3.33 16.26
CA GLY A 96 -11.89 -2.73 15.03
C GLY A 96 -11.03 -1.61 14.44
N THR A 97 -9.98 -1.16 15.13
CA THR A 97 -9.04 -0.16 14.58
C THR A 97 -8.17 -0.77 13.48
N VAL A 98 -7.73 0.03 12.51
CA VAL A 98 -6.80 -0.43 11.46
C VAL A 98 -5.42 -0.66 12.07
N PHE A 99 -4.87 -1.86 11.91
CA PHE A 99 -3.54 -2.23 12.39
C PHE A 99 -2.46 -1.69 11.47
N SER A 100 -2.61 -1.93 10.16
CA SER A 100 -1.67 -1.50 9.14
C SER A 100 -2.37 -1.28 7.80
N THR A 101 -1.71 -0.56 6.91
CA THR A 101 -2.02 -0.53 5.49
C THR A 101 -0.96 -1.32 4.74
N GLU A 102 -1.38 -2.40 4.09
CA GLU A 102 -0.52 -3.24 3.26
C GLU A 102 -0.80 -2.95 1.79
N LEU A 103 0.26 -2.66 1.02
CA LEU A 103 0.19 -2.38 -0.41
C LEU A 103 1.00 -3.43 -1.16
N GLU A 104 0.33 -4.26 -1.94
CA GLU A 104 0.97 -5.17 -2.89
C GLU A 104 1.26 -4.42 -4.19
N LEU A 105 2.49 -4.53 -4.67
CA LEU A 105 2.99 -3.77 -5.82
C LEU A 105 3.08 -4.67 -7.05
N SER A 106 2.73 -4.15 -8.23
CA SER A 106 3.01 -4.79 -9.53
C SER A 106 4.36 -4.36 -10.07
#